data_AF-A0A529GC91-F1
#
_entry.id   AF-A0A529GC91-F1
#
_cell.length_a   1.000
_cell.length_b   1.000
_cell.length_c   1.000
_cell.angle_alpha   90.00
_cell.angle_beta   90.00
_cell.angle_gamma   90.00
#
_symmetry.space_group_name_H-M   'P 1'
#
loop_
_entity.id
_entity.type
_entity.pdbx_description
1 polymer ?
#
loop_
_entity_poly.entity_id
_entity_poly.type
_entity_poly.pdbx_seq_one_letter_code
_entity_poly.pdbx_strand_id
1 'polypeptide(L)'
;MINATGDILVEASASPIPGVQPTYEILDVEGTANTITVNGHGLVTGDTVEYDAGSGGAVIPGLNWPDPADSAVNSQYSVINVVNAGVTDPNTLYFGSVFNAADIDPDTEIIEFAGGHNFLSGDAVRYYPGPDETVDSFGLTEGNLYYVLVIDGSHIKLVSTFDKAVNPQNYLKNFQPDDVAGNSITISGHGFVNGTAVTYEAPDARTFVSRQVDVNSNSLNPDGSPIADSNADNIRFFDDDGNALAHGFAEGEHVVYDVKNANGGTGLAIGGLVDGQTYRVHVVNSSTIQLKRNDAITEEVQF
;
A
#
# COMPACT_ATOMS: atom_id res chain seq x y z
N MET A 1 7.46 19.89 21.12
CA MET A 1 8.53 20.17 20.14
C MET A 1 9.85 19.92 20.85
N ILE A 2 10.42 18.72 20.71
CA ILE A 2 11.71 18.37 21.29
C ILE A 2 12.76 18.69 20.22
N ASN A 3 13.52 19.76 20.41
CA ASN A 3 14.67 20.08 19.57
C ASN A 3 15.90 19.40 20.17
N ALA A 4 16.23 18.20 19.72
CA ALA A 4 17.49 17.55 20.07
C ALA A 4 18.53 17.86 18.98
N THR A 5 19.60 18.55 19.34
CA THR A 5 20.79 18.79 18.49
C THR A 5 21.88 17.73 18.73
N GLY A 6 21.51 16.56 19.24
CA GLY A 6 22.38 15.42 19.52
C GLY A 6 21.61 14.11 19.47
N ASP A 7 22.33 12.98 19.43
CA ASP A 7 21.75 11.64 19.30
C ASP A 7 20.70 11.38 20.40
N ILE A 8 19.48 11.03 19.99
CA ILE A 8 18.41 10.62 20.91
C ILE A 8 18.61 9.12 21.18
N LEU A 9 19.02 8.80 22.39
CA LEU A 9 18.99 7.43 22.89
C LEU A 9 17.63 7.17 23.54
N VAL A 10 16.88 6.21 22.99
CA VAL A 10 15.63 5.71 23.59
C VAL A 10 15.96 4.36 24.24
N GLU A 11 15.94 4.30 25.56
CA GLU A 11 16.13 3.06 26.32
C GLU A 11 14.78 2.57 26.86
N ALA A 12 14.43 1.32 26.58
CA ALA A 12 13.35 0.63 27.28
C ALA A 12 13.91 0.03 28.58
N SER A 13 13.49 0.54 29.74
CA SER A 13 13.77 -0.08 31.04
C SER A 13 12.69 -1.11 31.34
N ALA A 14 13.02 -2.40 31.30
CA ALA A 14 12.19 -3.46 31.88
C ALA A 14 12.31 -3.41 33.42
N SER A 15 11.63 -2.46 34.05
CA SER A 15 11.51 -2.42 35.50
C SER A 15 10.34 -3.33 35.91
N PRO A 16 10.58 -4.45 36.63
CA PRO A 16 9.48 -5.32 37.07
C PRO A 16 8.56 -4.54 37.99
N ILE A 17 7.26 -4.53 37.66
CA ILE A 17 6.24 -3.94 38.51
C ILE A 17 6.14 -4.80 39.79
N PRO A 18 6.26 -4.22 41.00
CA PRO A 18 6.12 -5.00 42.24
C PRO A 18 4.75 -5.71 42.29
N GLY A 19 4.74 -7.04 42.36
CA GLY A 19 3.51 -7.85 42.37
C GLY A 19 3.75 -9.32 42.07
N VAL A 20 2.66 -10.10 42.03
CA VAL A 20 2.67 -11.45 41.43
C VAL A 20 2.76 -11.24 39.92
N GLN A 21 3.84 -11.75 39.32
CA GLN A 21 4.00 -11.70 37.87
C GLN A 21 3.08 -12.75 37.20
N PRO A 22 2.51 -12.44 36.03
CA PRO A 22 1.79 -13.44 35.25
C PRO A 22 2.75 -14.56 34.84
N THR A 23 2.25 -15.79 34.75
CA THR A 23 3.08 -16.90 34.22
C THR A 23 3.18 -16.86 32.70
N TYR A 24 2.29 -16.11 32.05
CA TYR A 24 2.08 -16.10 30.59
C TYR A 24 1.83 -17.48 29.97
N GLU A 25 1.45 -18.45 30.81
CA GLU A 25 1.02 -19.76 30.35
C GLU A 25 -0.35 -19.65 29.69
N ILE A 26 -0.47 -20.19 28.48
CA ILE A 26 -1.75 -20.35 27.80
C ILE A 26 -2.48 -21.51 28.45
N LEU A 27 -3.58 -21.21 29.15
CA LEU A 27 -4.39 -22.19 29.87
C LEU A 27 -5.49 -22.80 29.00
N ASP A 28 -5.98 -22.05 28.02
CA ASP A 28 -7.05 -22.48 27.11
C ASP A 28 -7.04 -21.67 25.80
N VAL A 29 -7.55 -22.28 24.74
CA VAL A 29 -7.74 -21.67 23.41
C VAL A 29 -9.15 -22.00 22.92
N GLU A 30 -9.99 -20.98 22.78
CA GLU A 30 -11.37 -21.15 22.31
C GLU A 30 -11.48 -20.70 20.85
N GLY A 31 -11.48 -21.67 19.94
CA GLY A 31 -11.47 -21.40 18.49
C GLY A 31 -12.72 -20.70 17.95
N THR A 32 -13.87 -20.82 18.63
CA THR A 32 -15.11 -20.13 18.19
C THR A 32 -15.10 -18.66 18.59
N ALA A 33 -14.66 -18.38 19.82
CA ALA A 33 -14.51 -17.02 20.32
C ALA A 33 -13.23 -16.35 19.81
N ASN A 34 -12.29 -17.13 19.26
CA ASN A 34 -10.95 -16.70 18.86
C ASN A 34 -10.13 -16.10 20.01
N THR A 35 -10.34 -16.58 21.23
CA THR A 35 -9.68 -16.06 22.45
C THR A 35 -8.66 -17.04 23.02
N ILE A 36 -7.68 -16.48 23.73
CA ILE A 36 -6.68 -17.20 24.50
C ILE A 36 -6.84 -16.83 25.97
N THR A 37 -6.81 -17.83 26.85
CA THR A 37 -6.87 -17.61 28.31
C THR A 37 -5.46 -17.59 28.89
N VAL A 38 -5.07 -16.43 29.43
CA VAL A 38 -3.83 -16.21 30.19
C VAL A 38 -4.19 -15.42 31.46
N ASN A 39 -4.23 -16.10 32.61
CA ASN A 39 -4.72 -15.51 33.85
C ASN A 39 -3.86 -14.33 34.31
N GLY A 40 -4.51 -13.20 34.60
CA GLY A 40 -3.86 -11.99 35.11
C GLY A 40 -2.77 -11.44 34.20
N HIS A 41 -2.92 -11.56 32.87
CA HIS A 41 -1.84 -11.29 31.90
C HIS A 41 -1.23 -9.89 32.01
N GLY A 42 -1.99 -8.88 32.44
CA GLY A 42 -1.51 -7.50 32.61
C GLY A 42 -1.15 -6.74 31.32
N LEU A 43 -1.19 -7.43 30.18
CA LEU A 43 -1.01 -6.87 28.83
C LEU A 43 -2.16 -5.93 28.44
N VAL A 44 -1.82 -4.91 27.65
CA VAL A 44 -2.77 -3.94 27.07
C VAL A 44 -2.85 -4.08 25.55
N THR A 45 -3.93 -3.60 24.94
CA THR A 45 -4.10 -3.60 23.48
C THR A 45 -2.95 -2.85 22.82
N GLY A 46 -2.31 -3.48 21.84
CA GLY A 46 -1.12 -2.98 21.15
C GLY A 46 0.21 -3.52 21.71
N ASP A 47 0.21 -4.19 22.87
CA ASP A 47 1.39 -4.92 23.33
C ASP A 47 1.75 -6.03 22.33
N THR A 48 3.04 -6.29 22.18
CA THR A 48 3.55 -7.39 21.34
C THR A 48 4.09 -8.50 22.22
N VAL A 49 3.74 -9.75 21.91
CA VAL A 49 4.25 -10.95 22.58
C VAL A 49 4.85 -11.92 21.59
N GLU A 50 5.78 -12.75 22.03
CA GLU A 50 6.29 -13.88 21.25
C GLU A 50 5.54 -15.16 21.65
N TYR A 51 5.11 -15.94 20.65
CA TYR A 51 4.50 -17.24 20.89
C TYR A 51 5.56 -18.34 20.90
N ASP A 52 5.64 -19.06 22.01
CA ASP A 52 6.49 -20.24 22.18
C ASP A 52 5.59 -21.47 22.45
N ALA A 53 5.58 -22.43 21.53
CA ALA A 53 4.84 -23.68 21.76
C ALA A 53 5.60 -24.65 22.70
N GLY A 54 6.84 -24.32 23.08
CA GLY A 54 7.71 -25.13 23.91
C GLY A 54 8.24 -26.37 23.20
N SER A 55 9.38 -26.89 23.65
CA SER A 55 9.98 -28.10 23.08
C SER A 55 9.07 -29.33 23.24
N GLY A 56 8.26 -29.63 22.23
CA GLY A 56 7.33 -30.77 22.20
C GLY A 56 5.87 -30.44 22.51
N GLY A 57 5.49 -29.16 22.62
CA GLY A 57 4.08 -28.76 22.69
C GLY A 57 3.40 -28.86 21.32
N ALA A 58 2.08 -29.06 21.33
CA ALA A 58 1.28 -28.97 20.11
C ALA A 58 1.11 -27.48 19.74
N VAL A 59 1.50 -27.11 18.53
CA VAL A 59 1.28 -25.77 18.00
C VAL A 59 -0.21 -25.47 17.97
N ILE A 60 -0.60 -24.31 18.49
CA ILE A 60 -1.98 -23.82 18.39
C ILE A 60 -2.26 -23.57 16.90
N PRO A 61 -3.29 -24.21 16.31
CA PRO A 61 -3.60 -24.00 14.91
C PRO A 61 -3.80 -22.51 14.59
N GLY A 62 -3.08 -22.01 13.59
CA GLY A 62 -3.12 -20.60 13.19
C GLY A 62 -2.04 -19.72 13.83
N LEU A 63 -1.32 -20.22 14.85
CA LEU A 63 -0.11 -19.57 15.36
C LEU A 63 1.14 -20.28 14.84
N ASN A 64 2.17 -19.51 14.56
CA ASN A 64 3.41 -19.97 13.97
C ASN A 64 4.48 -20.08 15.06
N TRP A 65 5.13 -21.23 15.13
CA TRP A 65 6.31 -21.45 15.96
C TRP A 65 7.26 -22.45 15.28
N PRO A 66 8.51 -22.08 14.96
CA PRO A 66 9.10 -20.73 15.04
C PRO A 66 8.52 -19.76 13.99
N ASP A 67 9.07 -18.55 13.88
CA ASP A 67 8.72 -17.61 12.82
C ASP A 67 9.00 -18.24 11.43
N PRO A 68 8.03 -18.24 10.49
CA PRO A 68 8.21 -18.81 9.16
C PRO A 68 9.26 -18.12 8.30
N ALA A 69 9.49 -16.82 8.51
CA ALA A 69 10.49 -16.01 7.82
C ALA A 69 11.88 -16.12 8.47
N ASP A 70 11.94 -16.32 9.79
CA ASP A 70 13.19 -16.55 10.52
C ASP A 70 13.05 -17.60 11.62
N SER A 71 13.45 -18.84 11.31
CA SER A 71 13.40 -19.96 12.24
C SER A 71 14.25 -19.79 13.52
N ALA A 72 15.09 -18.75 13.60
CA ALA A 72 15.88 -18.45 14.79
C ALA A 72 15.11 -17.68 15.88
N VAL A 73 13.92 -17.16 15.56
CA VAL A 73 13.07 -16.39 16.48
C VAL A 73 11.65 -16.95 16.54
N ASN A 74 10.90 -16.55 17.57
CA ASN A 74 9.50 -16.87 17.73
C ASN A 74 8.63 -15.82 17.01
N SER A 75 7.49 -16.23 16.47
CA SER A 75 6.57 -15.29 15.83
C SER A 75 5.99 -14.32 16.85
N GLN A 76 5.91 -13.05 16.46
CA GLN A 76 5.36 -11.99 17.27
C GLN A 76 3.88 -11.77 16.96
N TYR A 77 3.09 -11.52 18.00
CA TYR A 77 1.67 -11.27 17.91
C TYR A 77 1.30 -10.03 18.70
N SER A 78 0.48 -9.18 18.08
CA SER A 78 -0.13 -8.04 18.75
C SER A 78 -1.31 -8.52 19.60
N VAL A 79 -1.45 -7.93 20.79
CA VAL A 79 -2.50 -8.25 21.76
C VAL A 79 -3.67 -7.30 21.59
N ILE A 80 -4.89 -7.83 21.70
CA ILE A 80 -6.10 -7.03 21.92
C ILE A 80 -6.78 -7.53 23.19
N ASN A 81 -7.05 -6.63 24.13
CA ASN A 81 -7.82 -6.97 25.32
C ASN A 81 -9.26 -7.34 24.98
N VAL A 82 -9.78 -8.39 25.63
CA VAL A 82 -11.21 -8.64 25.69
C VAL A 82 -11.83 -7.60 26.63
N VAL A 83 -12.87 -6.89 26.19
CA VAL A 83 -13.59 -5.90 27.01
C VAL A 83 -15.05 -6.33 27.12
N ASN A 84 -15.55 -6.45 28.36
CA ASN A 84 -16.94 -6.76 28.64
C ASN A 84 -17.57 -5.64 29.47
N ALA A 85 -18.61 -5.00 28.93
CA ALA A 85 -19.30 -3.88 29.57
C ALA A 85 -18.34 -2.75 30.05
N GLY A 86 -17.31 -2.46 29.26
CA GLY A 86 -16.31 -1.42 29.57
C GLY A 86 -15.22 -1.84 30.56
N VAL A 87 -15.20 -3.10 30.99
CA VAL A 87 -14.16 -3.66 31.87
C VAL A 87 -13.29 -4.62 31.06
N THR A 88 -11.99 -4.38 31.05
CA THR A 88 -11.00 -5.31 30.50
C THR A 88 -11.01 -6.62 31.28
N ASP A 89 -11.19 -7.74 30.59
CA ASP A 89 -11.00 -9.06 31.17
C ASP A 89 -9.51 -9.25 31.49
N PRO A 90 -9.13 -9.55 32.75
CA PRO A 90 -7.73 -9.74 33.11
C PRO A 90 -7.17 -11.11 32.69
N ASN A 91 -8.01 -12.03 32.20
CA ASN A 91 -7.66 -13.42 31.96
C ASN A 91 -7.78 -13.85 30.50
N THR A 92 -8.38 -13.04 29.63
CA THR A 92 -8.61 -13.40 28.23
C THR A 92 -8.19 -12.29 27.28
N LEU A 93 -7.58 -12.69 26.16
CA LEU A 93 -7.10 -11.78 25.13
C LEU A 93 -7.32 -12.37 23.74
N TYR A 94 -7.26 -11.51 22.72
CA TYR A 94 -7.11 -11.91 21.32
C TYR A 94 -5.67 -11.66 20.87
N PHE A 95 -5.25 -12.39 19.84
CA PHE A 95 -4.17 -11.95 18.98
C PHE A 95 -4.73 -11.32 17.70
N GLY A 96 -4.21 -10.15 17.36
CA GLY A 96 -4.67 -9.36 16.23
C GLY A 96 -4.33 -7.88 16.39
N SER A 97 -4.86 -7.06 15.49
CA SER A 97 -4.66 -5.61 15.51
C SER A 97 -5.99 -4.89 15.35
N VAL A 98 -6.04 -3.66 15.85
CA VAL A 98 -7.18 -2.74 15.66
C VAL A 98 -6.79 -1.66 14.66
N PHE A 99 -7.75 -1.20 13.86
CA PHE A 99 -7.62 -0.07 12.93
C PHE A 99 -8.94 0.71 12.94
N ASN A 100 -8.92 1.97 12.51
CA ASN A 100 -10.15 2.73 12.30
C ASN A 100 -10.56 2.65 10.83
N ALA A 101 -11.86 2.76 10.53
CA ALA A 101 -12.35 2.90 9.16
C ALA A 101 -11.69 4.06 8.39
N ALA A 102 -11.27 5.12 9.10
CA ALA A 102 -10.58 6.27 8.52
C ALA A 102 -9.13 5.96 8.09
N ASP A 103 -8.56 4.87 8.58
CA ASP A 103 -7.22 4.40 8.23
C ASP A 103 -7.25 3.45 7.02
N ILE A 104 -8.44 3.27 6.42
CA ILE A 104 -8.63 2.51 5.18
C ILE A 104 -8.66 3.50 4.02
N ASP A 105 -7.71 3.35 3.09
CA ASP A 105 -7.74 4.06 1.83
C ASP A 105 -8.98 3.61 1.03
N PRO A 106 -9.92 4.51 0.68
CA PRO A 106 -11.17 4.13 0.05
C PRO A 106 -11.03 3.70 -1.42
N ASP A 107 -9.92 4.04 -2.07
CA ASP A 107 -9.65 3.68 -3.45
C ASP A 107 -8.88 2.36 -3.54
N THR A 108 -7.93 2.15 -2.62
CA THR A 108 -7.03 0.98 -2.66
C THR A 108 -7.40 -0.11 -1.67
N GLU A 109 -8.26 0.16 -0.69
CA GLU A 109 -8.62 -0.73 0.43
C GLU A 109 -7.39 -1.16 1.27
N ILE A 110 -6.31 -0.37 1.23
CA ILE A 110 -5.14 -0.56 2.09
C ILE A 110 -5.50 -0.07 3.49
N ILE A 111 -5.25 -0.92 4.48
CA ILE A 111 -5.37 -0.60 5.90
C ILE A 111 -4.01 -0.12 6.39
N GLU A 112 -3.93 1.13 6.83
CA GLU A 112 -2.76 1.73 7.46
C GLU A 112 -2.79 1.52 8.98
N PHE A 113 -1.65 1.17 9.57
CA PHE A 113 -1.45 1.12 11.01
C PHE A 113 -0.48 2.22 11.44
N ALA A 114 -0.76 2.87 12.58
CA ALA A 114 0.13 3.88 13.16
C ALA A 114 1.51 3.32 13.58
N GLY A 115 1.68 1.99 13.61
CA GLY A 115 2.92 1.29 13.93
C GLY A 115 2.96 -0.09 13.27
N GLY A 116 3.99 -0.88 13.60
CA GLY A 116 4.17 -2.22 13.04
C GLY A 116 3.01 -3.17 13.40
N HIS A 117 2.47 -3.89 12.41
CA HIS A 117 1.30 -4.75 12.62
C HIS A 117 1.62 -6.23 12.95
N ASN A 118 2.88 -6.65 12.81
CA ASN A 118 3.39 -8.00 13.08
C ASN A 118 2.78 -9.18 12.28
N PHE A 119 1.72 -8.95 11.49
CA PHE A 119 1.20 -9.96 10.56
C PHE A 119 2.19 -10.40 9.47
N LEU A 120 1.99 -11.63 9.01
CA LEU A 120 2.59 -12.22 7.82
C LEU A 120 1.54 -12.45 6.74
N SER A 121 1.97 -12.43 5.47
CA SER A 121 1.09 -12.76 4.36
C SER A 121 0.58 -14.20 4.48
N GLY A 122 -0.74 -14.37 4.44
CA GLY A 122 -1.43 -15.64 4.63
C GLY A 122 -1.97 -15.85 6.05
N ASP A 123 -1.66 -14.98 7.01
CA ASP A 123 -2.25 -15.05 8.35
C ASP A 123 -3.77 -14.98 8.28
N ALA A 124 -4.43 -15.90 8.97
CA ALA A 124 -5.87 -16.00 9.03
C ALA A 124 -6.42 -15.07 10.12
N VAL A 125 -7.29 -14.14 9.76
CA VAL A 125 -7.90 -13.18 10.69
C VAL A 125 -9.41 -13.16 10.54
N ARG A 126 -10.12 -12.87 11.63
CA ARG A 126 -11.58 -12.72 11.61
C ARG A 126 -11.92 -11.26 11.85
N TYR A 127 -12.72 -10.69 10.95
CA TYR A 127 -13.10 -9.28 11.06
C TYR A 127 -14.26 -9.11 12.04
N TYR A 128 -14.17 -8.12 12.92
CA TYR A 128 -15.25 -7.67 13.79
C TYR A 128 -15.29 -6.15 13.79
N PRO A 129 -16.44 -5.53 13.47
CA PRO A 129 -16.55 -4.07 13.48
C PRO A 129 -16.47 -3.54 14.92
N GLY A 130 -15.92 -2.34 15.06
CA GLY A 130 -15.94 -1.61 16.34
C GLY A 130 -17.36 -1.19 16.75
N PRO A 131 -17.58 -0.86 18.04
CA PRO A 131 -18.91 -0.48 18.55
C PRO A 131 -19.48 0.82 17.93
N ASP A 132 -18.62 1.68 17.40
CA ASP A 132 -18.97 2.98 16.81
C ASP A 132 -18.86 2.98 15.27
N GLU A 133 -18.70 1.81 14.65
CA GLU A 133 -18.42 1.71 13.23
C GLU A 133 -19.71 1.63 12.40
N THR A 134 -19.98 2.69 11.63
CA THR A 134 -20.88 2.63 10.46
C THR A 134 -20.03 2.38 9.21
N VAL A 135 -19.41 1.20 9.11
CA VAL A 135 -18.69 0.86 7.87
C VAL A 135 -19.73 0.59 6.80
N ASP A 136 -19.79 1.45 5.77
CA ASP A 136 -20.22 0.99 4.46
C ASP A 136 -19.13 0.01 4.00
N SER A 137 -19.34 -1.24 4.40
CA SER A 137 -18.39 -2.35 4.43
C SER A 137 -17.53 -2.37 3.18
N PHE A 138 -16.22 -2.09 3.34
CA PHE A 138 -15.15 -2.29 2.34
C PHE A 138 -15.01 -3.78 1.94
N GLY A 139 -16.11 -4.44 1.58
CA GLY A 139 -16.24 -5.89 1.40
C GLY A 139 -16.13 -6.73 2.69
N LEU A 140 -15.95 -6.13 3.86
CA LEU A 140 -15.75 -6.82 5.14
C LEU A 140 -17.06 -7.17 5.85
N THR A 141 -17.33 -8.45 6.03
CA THR A 141 -18.49 -8.96 6.76
C THR A 141 -18.08 -9.38 8.16
N GLU A 142 -18.81 -8.92 9.18
CA GLU A 142 -18.58 -9.30 10.56
C GLU A 142 -18.52 -10.83 10.73
N GLY A 143 -17.52 -11.30 11.48
CA GLY A 143 -17.29 -12.70 11.76
C GLY A 143 -16.72 -13.51 10.61
N ASN A 144 -16.56 -12.94 9.41
CA ASN A 144 -15.96 -13.67 8.29
C ASN A 144 -14.45 -13.83 8.47
N LEU A 145 -13.95 -14.97 7.97
CA LEU A 145 -12.53 -15.27 7.88
C LEU A 145 -11.94 -14.59 6.64
N TYR A 146 -10.84 -13.88 6.85
CA TYR A 146 -10.01 -13.27 5.83
C TYR A 146 -8.56 -13.72 6.01
N TYR A 147 -7.74 -13.44 5.00
CA TYR A 147 -6.31 -13.69 5.02
C TYR A 147 -5.57 -12.38 4.81
N VAL A 148 -4.53 -12.14 5.58
CA VAL A 148 -3.73 -10.92 5.51
C VAL A 148 -2.83 -10.97 4.28
N LEU A 149 -2.92 -9.97 3.42
CA LEU A 149 -1.90 -9.67 2.41
C LEU A 149 -1.06 -8.52 2.96
N VAL A 150 0.19 -8.79 3.33
CA VAL A 150 1.11 -7.76 3.80
C VAL A 150 1.65 -6.98 2.60
N ILE A 151 1.54 -5.65 2.66
CA ILE A 151 2.12 -4.74 1.68
C ILE A 151 3.51 -4.30 2.14
N ASP A 152 3.60 -3.84 3.40
CA ASP A 152 4.85 -3.54 4.10
C ASP A 152 4.62 -3.64 5.63
N GLY A 153 5.55 -3.16 6.46
CA GLY A 153 5.45 -3.32 7.92
C GLY A 153 4.31 -2.56 8.63
N SER A 154 3.67 -1.59 7.97
CA SER A 154 2.56 -0.80 8.51
C SER A 154 1.31 -0.82 7.63
N HIS A 155 1.30 -1.57 6.53
CA HIS A 155 0.20 -1.61 5.57
C HIS A 155 -0.19 -3.04 5.20
N ILE A 156 -1.49 -3.35 5.26
CA ILE A 156 -2.04 -4.63 4.82
C ILE A 156 -3.28 -4.46 3.93
N LYS A 157 -3.67 -5.54 3.27
CA LYS A 157 -5.03 -5.75 2.75
C LYS A 157 -5.62 -7.03 3.33
N LEU A 158 -6.94 -7.11 3.41
CA LEU A 158 -7.65 -8.35 3.75
C LEU A 158 -8.24 -8.98 2.48
N VAL A 159 -7.88 -10.25 2.23
CA VAL A 159 -8.34 -10.98 1.05
C VAL A 159 -9.10 -12.25 1.44
N SER A 160 -9.98 -12.73 0.55
CA SER A 160 -10.91 -13.82 0.87
C SER A 160 -10.31 -15.23 0.81
N THR A 161 -9.08 -15.40 0.33
CA THR A 161 -8.43 -16.72 0.24
C THR A 161 -6.94 -16.63 0.61
N PHE A 162 -6.43 -17.71 1.20
CA PHE A 162 -5.01 -17.86 1.50
C PHE A 162 -4.14 -17.65 0.26
N ASP A 163 -4.50 -18.25 -0.87
CA ASP A 163 -3.72 -18.14 -2.11
C ASP A 163 -3.65 -16.70 -2.65
N LYS A 164 -4.70 -15.88 -2.47
CA LYS A 164 -4.63 -14.45 -2.80
C LYS A 164 -3.65 -13.69 -1.91
N ALA A 165 -3.53 -14.09 -0.64
CA ALA A 165 -2.65 -13.44 0.33
C ALA A 165 -1.17 -13.76 0.07
N VAL A 166 -0.85 -15.01 -0.27
CA VAL A 166 0.54 -15.43 -0.49
C VAL A 166 1.00 -15.35 -1.95
N ASN A 167 0.07 -15.41 -2.91
CA ASN A 167 0.35 -15.32 -4.35
C ASN A 167 -0.51 -14.24 -5.04
N PRO A 168 -0.52 -12.98 -4.55
CA PRO A 168 -1.39 -11.92 -5.08
C PRO A 168 -1.20 -11.67 -6.59
N GLN A 169 0.02 -11.87 -7.09
CA GLN A 169 0.39 -11.69 -8.50
C GLN A 169 -0.43 -12.57 -9.45
N ASN A 170 -0.93 -13.72 -8.99
CA ASN A 170 -1.78 -14.61 -9.80
C ASN A 170 -3.19 -14.05 -10.05
N TYR A 171 -3.58 -13.03 -9.30
CA TYR A 171 -4.91 -12.44 -9.32
C TYR A 171 -4.96 -11.06 -9.97
N LEU A 172 -3.80 -10.46 -10.26
CA LEU A 172 -3.71 -9.23 -11.04
C LEU A 172 -4.07 -9.49 -12.50
N LYS A 173 -4.84 -8.57 -13.09
CA LYS A 173 -5.18 -8.57 -14.51
C LYS A 173 -4.56 -7.35 -15.15
N ASN A 174 -3.48 -7.57 -15.87
CA ASN A 174 -2.82 -6.53 -16.64
C ASN A 174 -3.59 -6.29 -17.94
N PHE A 175 -3.64 -5.02 -18.35
CA PHE A 175 -4.16 -4.59 -19.63
C PHE A 175 -3.32 -3.39 -20.10
N GLN A 176 -3.38 -3.09 -21.39
CA GLN A 176 -2.72 -1.95 -22.01
C GLN A 176 -3.72 -0.80 -22.17
N PRO A 177 -3.28 0.46 -22.29
CA PRO A 177 -4.18 1.57 -22.56
C PRO A 177 -5.09 1.35 -23.79
N ASP A 178 -4.60 0.65 -24.82
CA ASP A 178 -5.38 0.28 -26.01
C ASP A 178 -6.54 -0.70 -25.72
N ASP A 179 -6.53 -1.40 -24.57
CA ASP A 179 -7.64 -2.26 -24.13
C ASP A 179 -8.81 -1.46 -23.53
N VAL A 180 -8.62 -0.15 -23.28
CA VAL A 180 -9.61 0.74 -22.69
C VAL A 180 -10.38 1.47 -23.79
N ALA A 181 -11.71 1.32 -23.78
CA ALA A 181 -12.60 2.01 -24.69
C ALA A 181 -13.79 2.61 -23.93
N GLY A 182 -13.77 3.93 -23.72
CA GLY A 182 -14.78 4.63 -22.93
C GLY A 182 -14.77 4.13 -21.48
N ASN A 183 -15.86 3.49 -21.05
CA ASN A 183 -16.01 2.92 -19.72
C ASN A 183 -15.79 1.39 -19.67
N SER A 184 -15.21 0.80 -20.73
CA SER A 184 -14.93 -0.63 -20.81
C SER A 184 -13.44 -0.89 -20.88
N ILE A 185 -12.96 -1.89 -20.14
CA ILE A 185 -11.61 -2.44 -20.25
C ILE A 185 -11.76 -3.87 -20.80
N THR A 186 -11.11 -4.16 -21.93
CA THR A 186 -11.23 -5.46 -22.60
C THR A 186 -10.07 -6.37 -22.21
N ILE A 187 -10.35 -7.37 -21.37
CA ILE A 187 -9.35 -8.37 -20.96
C ILE A 187 -9.87 -9.76 -21.30
N SER A 188 -9.21 -10.47 -22.21
CA SER A 188 -9.63 -11.83 -22.57
C SER A 188 -9.45 -12.79 -21.38
N GLY A 189 -10.49 -13.56 -21.04
CA GLY A 189 -10.41 -14.55 -19.96
C GLY A 189 -10.22 -13.95 -18.56
N HIS A 190 -10.72 -12.72 -18.33
CA HIS A 190 -10.56 -12.03 -17.04
C HIS A 190 -11.15 -12.77 -15.84
N GLY A 191 -12.18 -13.60 -16.04
CA GLY A 191 -12.74 -14.48 -15.00
C GLY A 191 -13.61 -13.78 -13.95
N PHE A 192 -13.80 -12.45 -14.07
CA PHE A 192 -14.76 -11.70 -13.26
C PHE A 192 -16.20 -11.99 -13.70
N VAL A 193 -17.13 -11.90 -12.75
CA VAL A 193 -18.57 -11.99 -13.00
C VAL A 193 -19.24 -10.65 -12.70
N ASN A 194 -20.48 -10.47 -13.17
CA ASN A 194 -21.20 -9.22 -12.92
C ASN A 194 -21.33 -8.96 -11.40
N GLY A 195 -20.99 -7.74 -10.97
CA GLY A 195 -20.99 -7.35 -9.55
C GLY A 195 -19.71 -7.73 -8.77
N THR A 196 -18.69 -8.32 -9.41
CA THR A 196 -17.37 -8.44 -8.77
C THR A 196 -16.77 -7.04 -8.57
N ALA A 197 -16.51 -6.67 -7.32
CA ALA A 197 -15.73 -5.48 -7.00
C ALA A 197 -14.29 -5.67 -7.50
N VAL A 198 -13.75 -4.63 -8.14
CA VAL A 198 -12.36 -4.60 -8.62
C VAL A 198 -11.77 -3.24 -8.29
N THR A 199 -10.52 -3.24 -7.85
CA THR A 199 -9.69 -2.03 -7.78
C THR A 199 -8.86 -1.97 -9.05
N TYR A 200 -8.89 -0.82 -9.72
CA TYR A 200 -7.97 -0.53 -10.81
C TYR A 200 -6.77 0.21 -10.26
N GLU A 201 -5.57 -0.24 -10.64
CA GLU A 201 -4.31 0.44 -10.32
C GLU A 201 -3.64 0.84 -11.64
N ALA A 202 -3.43 2.14 -11.82
CA ALA A 202 -2.62 2.70 -12.88
C ALA A 202 -1.22 2.99 -12.33
N PRO A 203 -0.16 2.98 -13.15
CA PRO A 203 1.09 3.60 -12.76
C PRO A 203 0.90 5.07 -12.36
N ASP A 204 1.70 5.55 -11.40
CA ASP A 204 1.71 6.96 -11.02
C ASP A 204 1.94 7.87 -12.24
N ALA A 205 1.10 8.88 -12.37
CA ALA A 205 1.24 9.85 -13.44
C ALA A 205 2.56 10.63 -13.30
N ARG A 206 3.30 10.77 -14.41
CA ARG A 206 4.41 11.73 -14.47
C ARG A 206 3.88 13.11 -14.76
N THR A 207 4.16 14.04 -13.87
CA THR A 207 3.76 15.45 -14.01
C THR A 207 4.88 16.26 -14.62
N PHE A 208 4.48 17.30 -15.35
CA PHE A 208 5.39 18.30 -15.88
C PHE A 208 4.67 19.65 -16.00
N VAL A 209 5.45 20.73 -16.08
CA VAL A 209 4.95 22.10 -16.24
C VAL A 209 5.35 22.68 -17.59
N SER A 210 4.73 23.79 -18.00
CA SER A 210 5.03 24.44 -19.28
C SER A 210 6.49 24.83 -19.47
N ARG A 211 7.24 25.09 -18.38
CA ARG A 211 8.69 25.37 -18.42
C ARG A 211 9.53 24.17 -18.89
N GLN A 212 8.98 22.96 -18.87
CA GLN A 212 9.65 21.72 -19.28
C GLN A 212 9.40 21.37 -20.75
N VAL A 213 8.64 22.19 -21.46
CA VAL A 213 8.17 21.93 -22.83
C VAL A 213 8.94 22.78 -23.82
N ASP A 214 9.26 22.20 -24.99
CA ASP A 214 9.97 22.89 -26.07
C ASP A 214 11.29 23.48 -25.58
N VAL A 215 12.13 22.61 -25.04
CA VAL A 215 13.42 22.99 -24.45
C VAL A 215 14.56 22.16 -25.02
N ASN A 216 15.78 22.69 -24.95
CA ASN A 216 16.95 21.98 -25.39
C ASN A 216 17.15 20.66 -24.59
N SER A 217 17.20 19.53 -25.30
CA SER A 217 17.31 18.20 -24.70
C SER A 217 18.70 17.87 -24.15
N ASN A 218 19.71 18.69 -24.42
CA ASN A 218 21.11 18.40 -24.09
C ASN A 218 21.85 19.53 -23.35
N SER A 219 21.23 20.69 -23.12
CA SER A 219 21.90 21.86 -22.55
C SER A 219 20.97 22.70 -21.68
N LEU A 220 21.55 23.30 -20.64
CA LEU A 220 20.91 24.26 -19.74
C LEU A 220 21.64 25.60 -19.83
N ASN A 221 20.96 26.67 -19.40
CA ASN A 221 21.62 27.95 -19.16
C ASN A 221 22.66 27.83 -18.03
N PRO A 222 23.63 28.77 -17.94
CA PRO A 222 24.62 28.77 -16.86
C PRO A 222 24.04 28.82 -15.44
N ASP A 223 22.79 29.28 -15.30
CA ASP A 223 22.03 29.32 -14.04
C ASP A 223 21.20 28.04 -13.77
N GLY A 224 21.33 27.01 -14.61
CA GLY A 224 20.59 25.74 -14.50
C GLY A 224 19.19 25.77 -15.12
N SER A 225 18.70 26.91 -15.59
CA SER A 225 17.37 27.00 -16.21
C SER A 225 17.35 26.37 -17.62
N PRO A 226 16.19 25.86 -18.08
CA PRO A 226 16.09 25.27 -19.42
C PRO A 226 16.25 26.33 -20.52
N ILE A 227 16.89 25.94 -21.62
CA ILE A 227 17.00 26.76 -22.83
C ILE A 227 15.75 26.49 -23.68
N ALA A 228 14.97 27.52 -23.98
CA ALA A 228 13.81 27.38 -24.86
C ALA A 228 14.25 27.02 -26.30
N ASP A 229 13.56 26.05 -26.89
CA ASP A 229 13.73 25.58 -28.26
C ASP A 229 12.35 25.22 -28.84
N SER A 230 11.73 26.20 -29.49
CA SER A 230 10.34 26.12 -29.96
C SER A 230 10.07 25.09 -31.07
N ASN A 231 11.09 24.36 -31.53
CA ASN A 231 10.95 23.29 -32.52
C ASN A 231 11.41 21.94 -31.96
N ALA A 232 11.74 21.87 -30.66
CA ALA A 232 12.21 20.63 -30.05
C ALA A 232 11.07 19.62 -29.84
N ASP A 233 9.83 20.11 -29.75
CA ASP A 233 8.63 19.30 -29.63
C ASP A 233 8.75 18.23 -28.55
N ASN A 234 9.27 18.62 -27.38
CA ASN A 234 9.67 17.70 -26.33
C ASN A 234 9.20 18.11 -24.95
N ILE A 235 9.27 17.14 -24.03
CA ILE A 235 9.07 17.32 -22.60
C ILE A 235 10.33 16.83 -21.91
N ARG A 236 11.02 17.72 -21.21
CA ARG A 236 12.24 17.42 -20.42
C ARG A 236 11.94 17.46 -18.94
N PHE A 237 12.14 16.34 -18.25
CA PHE A 237 11.94 16.22 -16.81
C PHE A 237 13.20 16.66 -16.04
N PHE A 238 13.01 17.56 -15.09
CA PHE A 238 14.05 18.07 -14.20
C PHE A 238 13.45 18.54 -12.87
N ASP A 239 14.25 18.54 -11.81
CA ASP A 239 13.86 19.03 -10.48
C ASP A 239 13.93 20.56 -10.38
N ASP A 240 13.61 21.11 -9.20
CA ASP A 240 13.60 22.56 -8.99
C ASP A 240 14.99 23.21 -9.12
N ASP A 241 16.05 22.43 -8.90
CA ASP A 241 17.45 22.85 -9.06
C ASP A 241 17.94 22.69 -10.52
N GLY A 242 17.10 22.17 -11.41
CA GLY A 242 17.40 21.95 -12.83
C GLY A 242 18.13 20.63 -13.12
N ASN A 243 18.30 19.74 -12.14
CA ASN A 243 18.91 18.43 -12.37
C ASN A 243 17.96 17.54 -13.17
N ALA A 244 18.50 16.80 -14.13
CA ALA A 244 17.71 15.90 -14.95
C ALA A 244 17.05 14.79 -14.10
N LEU A 245 15.74 14.63 -14.26
CA LEU A 245 14.97 13.55 -13.63
C LEU A 245 14.67 12.47 -14.66
N ALA A 246 14.83 11.21 -14.26
CA ALA A 246 14.48 10.09 -15.12
C ALA A 246 12.95 10.02 -15.29
N HIS A 247 12.47 9.93 -16.54
CA HIS A 247 11.03 9.88 -16.81
C HIS A 247 10.40 8.50 -16.56
N GLY A 248 11.18 7.42 -16.68
CA GLY A 248 10.73 6.04 -16.42
C GLY A 248 9.93 5.38 -17.55
N PHE A 249 9.38 6.15 -18.49
CA PHE A 249 8.70 5.61 -19.68
C PHE A 249 9.58 4.78 -20.63
N ALA A 250 8.95 3.85 -21.35
CA ALA A 250 9.53 3.09 -22.44
C ALA A 250 9.18 3.66 -23.84
N GLU A 251 10.00 3.35 -24.86
CA GLU A 251 9.68 3.70 -26.25
C GLU A 251 8.37 3.05 -26.69
N GLY A 252 7.48 3.84 -27.28
CA GLY A 252 6.17 3.40 -27.77
C GLY A 252 5.11 3.24 -26.69
N GLU A 253 5.43 3.49 -25.42
CA GLU A 253 4.48 3.39 -24.30
C GLU A 253 3.30 4.35 -24.49
N HIS A 254 2.08 3.86 -24.27
CA HIS A 254 0.89 4.68 -24.35
C HIS A 254 0.64 5.42 -23.04
N VAL A 255 0.39 6.72 -23.14
CA VAL A 255 0.08 7.60 -22.01
C VAL A 255 -1.15 8.42 -22.33
N VAL A 256 -2.00 8.67 -21.33
CA VAL A 256 -3.09 9.64 -21.43
C VAL A 256 -2.53 11.00 -21.01
N TYR A 257 -2.76 12.02 -21.83
CA TYR A 257 -2.37 13.38 -21.51
C TYR A 257 -3.51 14.11 -20.80
N ASP A 258 -3.32 14.42 -19.51
CA ASP A 258 -4.28 15.14 -18.69
C ASP A 258 -3.78 16.54 -18.33
N VAL A 259 -4.68 17.53 -18.41
CA VAL A 259 -4.37 18.94 -18.17
C VAL A 259 -5.07 19.44 -16.91
N LYS A 260 -4.27 19.62 -15.85
CA LYS A 260 -4.72 20.22 -14.60
C LYS A 260 -4.04 21.57 -14.39
N ASN A 261 -4.77 22.55 -13.90
CA ASN A 261 -4.17 23.77 -13.37
C ASN A 261 -3.56 23.50 -11.98
N ALA A 262 -2.79 24.45 -11.44
CA ALA A 262 -2.11 24.31 -10.15
C ALA A 262 -3.05 24.01 -8.96
N ASN A 263 -4.35 24.23 -9.10
CA ASN A 263 -5.37 23.97 -8.09
C ASN A 263 -6.24 22.73 -8.42
N GLY A 264 -5.83 21.90 -9.39
CA GLY A 264 -6.54 20.69 -9.78
C GLY A 264 -7.78 20.89 -10.67
N GLY A 265 -8.07 22.11 -11.11
CA GLY A 265 -9.14 22.38 -12.09
C GLY A 265 -8.67 22.25 -13.54
N THR A 266 -9.54 22.53 -14.51
CA THR A 266 -9.18 22.51 -15.95
C THR A 266 -8.00 23.45 -16.24
N GLY A 267 -6.93 22.92 -16.84
CA GLY A 267 -5.79 23.72 -17.29
C GLY A 267 -5.84 24.03 -18.79
N LEU A 268 -4.77 24.65 -19.31
CA LEU A 268 -4.61 24.91 -20.73
C LEU A 268 -3.68 23.86 -21.34
N ALA A 269 -4.16 23.16 -22.36
CA ALA A 269 -3.35 22.18 -23.06
C ALA A 269 -2.15 22.85 -23.77
N ILE A 270 -1.03 22.16 -23.77
CA ILE A 270 0.13 22.51 -24.57
C ILE A 270 -0.21 22.29 -26.05
N GLY A 271 0.32 23.15 -26.92
CA GLY A 271 -0.04 23.19 -28.34
C GLY A 271 -0.01 21.81 -29.02
N GLY A 272 -1.10 21.46 -29.71
CA GLY A 272 -1.29 20.18 -30.42
C GLY A 272 -1.62 18.97 -29.54
N LEU A 273 -1.38 19.05 -28.23
CA LEU A 273 -1.90 18.07 -27.28
C LEU A 273 -3.36 18.38 -26.94
N VAL A 274 -4.14 17.33 -26.71
CA VAL A 274 -5.56 17.40 -26.38
C VAL A 274 -5.79 16.64 -25.09
N ASP A 275 -6.43 17.31 -24.13
CA ASP A 275 -6.76 16.76 -22.82
C ASP A 275 -7.58 15.46 -22.93
N GLY A 276 -7.20 14.45 -22.14
CA GLY A 276 -7.77 13.11 -22.14
C GLY A 276 -7.42 12.25 -23.36
N GLN A 277 -6.60 12.72 -24.29
CA GLN A 277 -6.17 11.91 -25.44
C GLN A 277 -4.99 11.02 -25.10
N THR A 278 -4.99 9.81 -25.65
CA THR A 278 -3.86 8.88 -25.61
C THR A 278 -2.81 9.24 -26.65
N TYR A 279 -1.54 9.23 -26.24
CA TYR A 279 -0.35 9.44 -27.05
C TYR A 279 0.63 8.29 -26.84
N ARG A 280 1.55 8.10 -27.79
CA ARG A 280 2.71 7.20 -27.64
C ARG A 280 3.94 8.00 -27.25
N VAL A 281 4.72 7.48 -26.30
CA VAL A 281 6.01 8.03 -25.88
C VAL A 281 7.05 7.73 -26.95
N HIS A 282 7.79 8.76 -27.36
CA HIS A 282 9.07 8.62 -28.04
C HIS A 282 10.18 9.08 -27.09
N VAL A 283 11.07 8.17 -26.72
CA VAL A 283 12.18 8.40 -25.81
C VAL A 283 13.33 9.05 -26.58
N VAL A 284 13.63 10.30 -26.27
CA VAL A 284 14.80 11.01 -26.81
C VAL A 284 16.04 10.63 -26.02
N ASN A 285 15.93 10.65 -24.69
CA ASN A 285 16.94 10.20 -23.72
C ASN A 285 16.27 9.96 -22.36
N SER A 286 17.02 9.51 -21.35
CA SER A 286 16.47 9.15 -20.03
C SER A 286 15.67 10.24 -19.30
N SER A 287 15.80 11.51 -19.69
CA SER A 287 15.12 12.66 -19.08
C SER A 287 14.23 13.42 -20.06
N THR A 288 14.15 13.02 -21.32
CA THR A 288 13.45 13.76 -22.37
C THR A 288 12.63 12.83 -23.24
N ILE A 289 11.36 13.17 -23.43
CA ILE A 289 10.44 12.45 -24.32
C ILE A 289 9.79 13.39 -25.32
N GLN A 290 9.15 12.81 -26.33
CA GLN A 290 8.14 13.45 -27.16
C GLN A 290 6.86 12.62 -27.11
N LEU A 291 5.70 13.25 -27.35
CA LEU A 291 4.41 12.57 -27.41
C LEU A 291 3.91 12.53 -28.86
N LYS A 292 3.59 11.34 -29.36
CA LYS A 292 3.17 11.11 -30.75
C LYS A 292 1.71 10.67 -30.80
N ARG A 293 0.94 11.29 -31.69
CA ARG A 293 -0.48 10.94 -31.96
C ARG A 293 -0.65 9.91 -33.09
N ASN A 294 0.44 9.29 -33.57
CA ASN A 294 0.43 8.40 -34.73
C ASN A 294 0.53 6.92 -34.33
N ASP A 295 -0.03 6.03 -35.16
CA ASP A 295 0.01 4.57 -34.99
C ASP A 295 1.34 3.94 -35.44
N ALA A 296 2.19 4.72 -36.14
CA ALA A 296 3.52 4.30 -36.59
C ALA A 296 4.62 5.18 -35.98
N ILE A 297 5.70 4.56 -35.50
CA ILE A 297 6.91 5.26 -35.07
C ILE A 297 7.70 5.68 -36.31
N THR A 298 7.52 6.93 -36.74
CA THR A 298 8.45 7.61 -37.65
C THR A 298 9.23 8.65 -36.86
N GLU A 299 10.51 8.90 -37.21
CA GLU A 299 11.35 9.91 -36.53
C GLU A 299 10.82 11.33 -36.70
N GLU A 300 9.90 11.58 -37.65
CA GLU A 300 9.18 12.85 -37.74
C GLU A 300 8.03 12.89 -36.72
N VAL A 301 8.08 13.90 -35.84
CA VAL A 301 7.05 14.21 -34.85
C VAL A 301 6.21 15.36 -35.40
N GLN A 302 4.89 15.24 -35.32
CA GLN A 302 3.96 16.36 -35.51
C GLN A 302 2.98 16.36 -34.35
N PHE A 303 2.84 17.51 -33.71
CA PHE A 303 1.77 17.77 -32.76
C PHE A 303 0.45 18.09 -33.45
#